data_AF-A0A7D5RU71-F1
#
_entry.id   AF-A0A7D5RU71-F1
#
_cell.length_a   1.000
_cell.length_b   1.000
_cell.length_c   1.000
_cell.angle_alpha   90.00
_cell.angle_beta   90.00
_cell.angle_gamma   90.00
#
_symmetry.space_group_name_H-M   'P 1'
#
loop_
_entity.id
_entity.type
_entity.pdbx_description
1 polymer ?
#
loop_
_entity_poly.entity_id
_entity_poly.type
_entity_poly.pdbx_seq_one_letter_code
_entity_poly.pdbx_strand_id
1 'polypeptide(L)'
;MKSKHHKQETIRLTIDFPIDQHTYIKMLAAKEGISLRQFVIEHLPSLESSTKKHKDIEKDEFDQLLKELLVEKANVLKRLAKK
;
A
#
# COMPACT_ATOMS: atom_id res chain seq x y z
N MET A 1 -5.33 -39.71 -26.17
CA MET A 1 -6.37 -38.85 -25.56
C MET A 1 -5.76 -37.47 -25.33
N LYS A 2 -6.22 -36.42 -26.04
CA LYS A 2 -5.63 -35.07 -25.93
C LYS A 2 -6.17 -34.39 -24.66
N SER A 3 -5.28 -34.06 -23.73
CA SER A 3 -5.60 -33.27 -22.55
C SER A 3 -6.16 -31.91 -22.97
N LYS A 4 -7.43 -31.65 -22.64
CA LYS A 4 -8.04 -30.33 -22.79
C LYS A 4 -7.45 -29.42 -21.71
N HIS A 5 -6.36 -28.71 -22.02
CA HIS A 5 -5.89 -27.61 -21.19
C HIS A 5 -7.03 -26.57 -21.08
N HIS A 6 -7.70 -26.51 -19.92
CA HIS A 6 -8.59 -25.40 -19.60
C HIS A 6 -7.73 -24.13 -19.54
N LYS A 7 -7.87 -23.27 -20.54
CA LYS A 7 -7.26 -21.93 -20.49
C LYS A 7 -7.97 -21.18 -19.37
N GLN A 8 -7.21 -20.69 -18.39
CA GLN A 8 -7.74 -19.76 -17.41
C GLN A 8 -8.24 -18.51 -18.13
N GLU A 9 -9.46 -18.09 -17.81
CA GLU A 9 -10.00 -16.84 -18.32
C GLU A 9 -9.18 -15.68 -17.74
N THR A 10 -8.79 -14.74 -18.60
CA THR A 10 -8.01 -13.56 -18.20
C THR A 10 -8.73 -12.31 -18.67
N ILE A 11 -8.65 -11.26 -17.86
CA ILE A 11 -9.24 -9.95 -18.16
C ILE A 11 -8.09 -8.94 -18.29
N ARG A 12 -8.17 -8.08 -19.30
CA ARG A 12 -7.25 -6.96 -19.48
C ARG A 12 -7.85 -5.71 -18.85
N LEU A 13 -7.14 -5.11 -17.91
CA LEU A 13 -7.47 -3.82 -17.33
C LEU A 13 -6.48 -2.77 -17.85
N THR A 14 -6.98 -1.56 -18.10
CA THR A 14 -6.18 -0.38 -18.43
C THR A 14 -6.43 0.64 -17.34
N ILE A 15 -5.36 1.17 -16.75
CA ILE A 15 -5.42 2.12 -15.63
C ILE A 15 -4.50 3.27 -15.98
N ASP A 16 -5.04 4.48 -15.97
CA ASP A 16 -4.28 5.69 -16.21
C ASP A 16 -3.84 6.30 -14.87
N PHE A 17 -2.57 6.70 -14.81
CA PHE A 17 -1.99 7.38 -13.66
C PHE A 17 -1.50 8.77 -14.07
N PRO A 18 -1.56 9.77 -13.18
CA PRO A 18 -0.79 10.99 -13.34
C PRO A 18 0.68 10.68 -13.61
N ILE A 19 1.33 11.49 -14.44
CA ILE A 19 2.66 11.19 -14.97
C ILE A 19 3.72 10.97 -13.88
N ASP A 20 3.64 11.75 -12.80
CA ASP A 20 4.56 11.66 -11.67
C ASP A 20 4.36 10.37 -10.89
N GLN A 21 3.09 9.96 -10.69
CA GLN A 21 2.75 8.70 -10.01
C GLN A 21 3.18 7.51 -10.86
N HIS A 22 2.91 7.54 -12.16
CA HIS A 22 3.35 6.48 -13.07
C HIS A 22 4.87 6.31 -13.03
N THR A 23 5.62 7.41 -13.06
CA THR A 23 7.09 7.42 -12.99
C THR A 23 7.57 6.85 -11.67
N TYR A 24 6.97 7.28 -10.56
CA TYR A 24 7.33 6.81 -9.23
C TYR A 24 7.09 5.30 -9.06
N ILE A 25 5.93 4.80 -9.45
CA ILE A 25 5.60 3.37 -9.40
C ILE A 25 6.57 2.55 -10.26
N LYS A 26 6.90 3.06 -11.45
CA LYS A 26 7.87 2.40 -12.34
C LYS A 26 9.26 2.32 -11.71
N MET A 27 9.70 3.36 -11.01
CA MET A 27 10.97 3.34 -10.27
C MET A 27 10.96 2.31 -9.13
N LEU A 28 9.86 2.19 -8.39
CA LEU A 28 9.73 1.20 -7.33
C LEU A 28 9.79 -0.24 -7.87
N ALA A 29 9.02 -0.53 -8.93
CA ALA A 29 9.06 -1.84 -9.58
C ALA A 29 10.47 -2.20 -10.08
N ALA A 30 11.19 -1.23 -10.66
CA ALA A 30 12.57 -1.42 -11.11
C ALA A 30 13.53 -1.66 -9.94
N LYS A 31 13.35 -0.96 -8.81
CA LYS A 31 14.14 -1.16 -7.59
C LYS A 31 13.98 -2.56 -7.01
N GLU A 32 12.80 -3.14 -7.14
CA GLU A 32 12.49 -4.51 -6.70
C GLU A 32 12.83 -5.58 -7.75
N GLY A 33 13.23 -5.19 -8.95
CA GLY A 33 13.59 -6.11 -10.03
C GLY A 33 12.39 -6.85 -10.63
N ILE A 34 11.17 -6.33 -10.46
CA ILE A 34 9.93 -6.94 -10.95
C ILE A 34 9.25 -6.10 -12.03
N SER A 35 8.35 -6.74 -12.79
CA SER A 35 7.58 -6.03 -13.82
C SER A 35 6.57 -5.07 -13.19
N LEU A 36 6.27 -3.96 -13.88
CA LEU A 36 5.27 -3.00 -13.43
C LEU A 36 3.90 -3.65 -13.18
N ARG A 37 3.50 -4.62 -14.02
CA ARG A 37 2.26 -5.38 -13.84
C ARG A 37 2.26 -6.16 -12.54
N GLN A 38 3.35 -6.88 -12.25
CA GLN A 38 3.47 -7.67 -11.03
C GLN A 38 3.48 -6.78 -9.80
N PHE A 39 4.25 -5.69 -9.83
CA PHE A 39 4.29 -4.69 -8.78
C PHE A 39 2.89 -4.17 -8.46
N VAL A 40 2.12 -3.77 -9.48
CA VAL A 40 0.74 -3.30 -9.29
C VAL A 40 -0.15 -4.38 -8.69
N ILE A 41 -0.08 -5.63 -9.16
CA ILE A 41 -0.91 -6.73 -8.63
C ILE A 41 -0.60 -7.02 -7.16
N GLU A 42 0.68 -7.05 -6.78
CA GLU A 42 1.11 -7.35 -5.41
C GLU A 42 0.77 -6.24 -4.42
N HIS A 43 0.73 -4.99 -4.89
CA HIS A 43 0.44 -3.81 -4.06
C HIS A 43 -1.03 -3.37 -4.13
N LEU A 44 -1.86 -4.00 -4.96
CA LEU A 44 -3.30 -3.78 -4.93
C LEU A 44 -3.83 -4.32 -3.59
N PRO A 45 -4.57 -3.51 -2.81
CA PRO A 45 -5.19 -4.01 -1.60
C PRO A 45 -6.11 -5.17 -1.97
N SER A 46 -5.95 -6.32 -1.32
CA SER A 46 -6.89 -7.42 -1.52
C SER A 46 -8.27 -6.92 -1.13
N LEU A 47 -9.31 -7.23 -1.91
CA LEU A 47 -10.69 -6.88 -1.51
C LEU A 47 -11.00 -7.41 -0.12
N GLU A 48 -10.42 -8.55 0.28
CA GLU A 48 -10.51 -9.09 1.63
C GLU A 48 -9.91 -8.15 2.70
N SER A 49 -8.80 -7.47 2.40
CA SER A 49 -8.16 -6.52 3.33
C SER A 49 -8.92 -5.20 3.51
N SER A 50 -9.86 -4.86 2.61
CA SER A 50 -10.76 -3.71 2.79
C SER A 50 -11.84 -3.95 3.84
N THR A 51 -11.99 -5.19 4.32
CA THR A 51 -12.73 -5.51 5.56
C THR A 51 -11.82 -5.61 6.78
N LYS A 52 -10.60 -5.05 6.74
CA LYS A 52 -9.99 -4.53 7.97
C LYS A 52 -10.93 -3.44 8.45
N LYS A 53 -11.89 -3.87 9.29
CA LYS A 53 -12.66 -3.05 10.20
C LYS A 53 -11.72 -1.94 10.62
N HIS A 54 -12.02 -0.71 10.23
CA HIS A 54 -11.67 0.39 11.11
C HIS A 54 -12.27 -0.05 12.45
N LYS A 55 -11.42 -0.59 13.34
CA LYS A 55 -11.82 -0.67 14.73
C LYS A 55 -12.08 0.79 15.04
N ASP A 56 -13.32 1.13 15.38
CA ASP A 56 -13.55 2.32 16.17
C ASP A 56 -12.71 2.11 17.43
N ILE A 57 -11.50 2.69 17.40
CA ILE A 57 -10.60 2.68 18.53
C ILE A 57 -11.31 3.59 19.53
N GLU A 58 -11.79 3.01 20.63
CA GLU A 58 -12.35 3.80 21.72
C GLU A 58 -11.34 4.88 22.10
N LYS A 59 -11.82 6.09 22.40
CA LYS A 59 -11.00 7.30 22.59
C LYS A 59 -9.77 7.05 23.48
N ASP A 60 -9.89 6.18 24.46
CA ASP A 60 -8.84 5.83 25.43
C ASP A 60 -7.67 5.04 24.81
N GLU A 61 -7.93 4.14 23.85
CA GLU A 61 -6.89 3.42 23.11
C GLU A 61 -6.18 4.35 22.10
N PHE A 62 -6.93 5.29 21.51
CA PHE A 62 -6.35 6.31 20.62
C PHE A 62 -5.41 7.24 21.38
N ASP A 63 -5.82 7.69 22.57
CA ASP A 63 -5.02 8.56 23.42
C ASP A 63 -3.73 7.88 23.91
N GLN A 64 -3.75 6.55 24.11
CA GLN A 64 -2.53 5.78 24.43
C GLN A 64 -1.58 5.69 23.24
N LEU A 65 -2.08 5.31 22.06
CA LEU A 65 -1.27 5.23 20.85
C LEU A 65 -0.68 6.60 20.45
N LEU A 66 -1.45 7.68 20.63
CA LEU A 66 -0.99 9.04 20.39
C LEU A 66 0.13 9.42 21.37
N LYS A 67 0.00 9.08 22.65
CA LYS A 67 1.06 9.32 23.64
C LYS A 67 2.34 8.57 23.29
N GLU A 68 2.25 7.31 22.90
CA GLU A 68 3.41 6.51 22.49
C GLU A 68 4.10 7.13 21.27
N LEU A 69 3.32 7.54 20.26
CA LEU A 69 3.83 8.19 19.06
C LEU A 69 4.51 9.53 19.37
N LEU A 70 3.92 10.33 20.26
CA LEU A 70 4.48 11.61 20.69
C LEU A 70 5.80 11.43 21.46
N VAL A 71 5.93 10.38 22.26
CA VAL A 71 7.18 10.04 22.97
C VAL A 71 8.23 9.58 21.97
N GLU A 72 7.89 8.65 21.09
CA GLU A 72 8.83 8.08 20.10
C GLU A 72 9.36 9.16 19.14
N LYS A 73 8.50 10.08 18.73
CA LYS A 73 8.86 11.17 17.81
C LYS A 73 9.20 12.48 18.52
N ALA A 74 9.31 12.52 19.85
CA ALA A 74 9.55 13.73 20.64
C ALA A 74 10.79 14.51 20.17
N ASN A 75 11.88 13.80 19.84
CA ASN A 75 13.12 14.42 19.37
C ASN A 75 13.03 14.98 17.94
N VAL A 76 12.13 14.42 17.11
CA VAL A 76 11.85 14.94 15.77
C VAL A 76 10.95 16.17 15.88
N LEU A 77 9.89 16.09 16.69
CA LEU A 77 8.98 17.20 16.96
C LEU A 77 9.69 18.40 17.58
N LYS A 78 10.58 18.19 18.55
CA LYS A 78 11.42 19.25 19.13
C LYS A 78 12.36 19.90 18.11
N ARG A 79 12.84 19.16 17.11
CA ARG A 79 13.66 19.72 16.03
C ARG A 79 12.83 20.55 15.06
N LEU A 80 11.62 20.09 14.75
CA LEU A 80 10.70 20.80 13.86
C LEU A 80 10.14 22.08 14.49
N ALA A 81 9.86 22.08 15.80
CA ALA A 81 9.33 23.26 16.51
C ALA A 81 10.38 24.37 16.78
N LYS A 82 11.67 24.08 16.59
CA LYS A 82 12.76 25.07 16.72
C LYS A 82 13.10 25.78 15.41
N LYS A 83 12.36 25.50 14.34
CA LYS A 83 12.52 26.09 13.01
C LYS A 83 11.40 27.10 12.78
#